data_AF-A0A0F0CVD0-F1
#
_entry.id   AF-A0A0F0CVD0-F1
#
_cell.length_a   1.000
_cell.length_b   1.000
_cell.length_c   1.000
_cell.angle_alpha   90.00
_cell.angle_beta   90.00
_cell.angle_gamma   90.00
#
_symmetry.space_group_name_H-M   'P 1'
#
loop_
_entity.id
_entity.type
_entity.pdbx_description
1 polymer ?
#
loop_
_entity_poly.entity_id
_entity_poly.type
_entity_poly.pdbx_seq_one_letter_code
_entity_poly.pdbx_strand_id
1 'polypeptide(L)'
;MNHEKSIKSESEYITRRALFIDLLSHVILASLFSIFFYVVTHKISWVFLCILGGIFIDIDHFIDYFLYYGRNFRLGHFCYCRYLDSGKCYIFFHSWEFILLLWIGAFFIVWLVPLAAGMSIHLIVDQLSKSGKFYFLLFRWNNQFDLDKLEPSYSEMAKKKKQTRE
;
A
#
# COMPACT_ATOMS: atom_id res chain seq x y z
N MET A 1 27.54 -23.88 -8.94
CA MET A 1 27.25 -23.82 -7.49
C MET A 1 27.33 -22.40 -6.89
N ASN A 2 28.22 -21.51 -7.35
CA ASN A 2 28.29 -20.12 -6.83
C ASN A 2 27.29 -19.14 -7.47
N HIS A 3 26.91 -19.36 -8.73
CA HIS A 3 25.99 -18.47 -9.44
C HIS A 3 24.53 -18.56 -8.94
N GLU A 4 24.12 -19.75 -8.50
CA GLU A 4 22.77 -20.02 -8.00
C GLU A 4 22.55 -19.46 -6.58
N LYS A 5 23.60 -19.49 -5.74
CA LYS A 5 23.61 -18.83 -4.43
C LYS A 5 23.61 -17.31 -4.55
N SER A 6 24.31 -16.76 -5.54
CA SER A 6 24.30 -15.32 -5.84
C SER A 6 22.90 -14.84 -6.21
N ILE A 7 22.23 -15.52 -7.16
CA ILE A 7 20.88 -15.18 -7.63
C ILE A 7 19.84 -15.34 -6.51
N LYS A 8 19.94 -16.40 -5.68
CA LYS A 8 19.08 -16.55 -4.49
C LYS A 8 19.29 -15.40 -3.49
N SER A 9 20.54 -15.00 -3.23
CA SER A 9 20.82 -13.90 -2.29
C SER A 9 20.34 -12.54 -2.80
N GLU A 10 20.42 -12.30 -4.11
CA GLU A 10 20.05 -11.05 -4.76
C GLU A 10 18.51 -10.92 -4.89
N SER A 11 17.85 -12.01 -5.30
CA SER A 11 16.39 -12.18 -5.23
C SER A 11 15.87 -12.00 -3.80
N GLU A 12 16.53 -12.61 -2.82
CA GLU A 12 16.15 -12.50 -1.41
C GLU A 12 16.40 -11.09 -0.85
N TYR A 13 17.43 -10.38 -1.31
CA TYR A 13 17.73 -9.00 -0.91
C TYR A 13 16.74 -7.99 -1.51
N ILE A 14 16.39 -8.13 -2.80
CA ILE A 14 15.33 -7.36 -3.48
C ILE A 14 13.98 -7.58 -2.79
N THR A 15 13.75 -8.80 -2.29
CA THR A 15 12.48 -9.17 -1.65
C THR A 15 12.41 -8.83 -0.16
N ARG A 16 13.54 -8.54 0.49
CA ARG A 16 13.61 -8.32 1.95
C ARG A 16 13.24 -6.91 2.40
N ARG A 17 12.99 -5.97 1.47
CA ARG A 17 12.89 -4.54 1.77
C ARG A 17 11.68 -3.82 1.17
N ALA A 18 10.73 -4.52 0.54
CA ALA A 18 9.64 -3.87 -0.19
C ALA A 18 8.79 -2.95 0.69
N LEU A 19 8.09 -3.46 1.70
CA LEU A 19 7.10 -2.66 2.44
C LEU A 19 7.73 -1.50 3.24
N PHE A 20 8.93 -1.69 3.79
CA PHE A 20 9.62 -0.59 4.50
C PHE A 20 10.12 0.49 3.54
N ILE A 21 10.69 0.12 2.39
CA ILE A 21 11.12 1.10 1.38
C ILE A 21 9.90 1.81 0.79
N ASP A 22 8.84 1.07 0.48
CA ASP A 22 7.59 1.61 -0.05
C ASP A 22 7.02 2.63 0.95
N LEU A 23 6.80 2.24 2.21
CA LEU A 23 6.33 3.15 3.27
C LEU A 23 7.25 4.37 3.43
N LEU A 24 8.57 4.17 3.46
CA LEU A 24 9.52 5.28 3.57
C LEU A 24 9.41 6.23 2.37
N SER A 25 9.23 5.69 1.16
CA SER A 25 9.06 6.49 -0.06
C SER A 25 7.76 7.31 -0.01
N HIS A 26 6.66 6.73 0.48
CA HIS A 26 5.40 7.43 0.67
C HIS A 26 5.51 8.50 1.74
N VAL A 27 6.19 8.24 2.86
CA VAL A 27 6.44 9.24 3.91
C VAL A 27 7.24 10.42 3.36
N ILE A 28 8.31 10.15 2.61
CA ILE A 28 9.13 11.20 1.99
C ILE A 28 8.30 12.01 1.00
N LEU A 29 7.58 11.33 0.11
CA LEU A 29 6.76 12.00 -0.90
C LEU A 29 5.63 12.83 -0.28
N ALA A 30 4.93 12.27 0.70
CA ALA A 30 3.88 12.99 1.43
C ALA A 30 4.47 14.19 2.19
N SER A 31 5.68 14.06 2.76
CA SER A 31 6.37 15.17 3.41
C SER A 31 6.72 16.28 2.41
N LEU A 32 7.31 15.93 1.26
CA LEU A 32 7.61 16.90 0.20
C LEU A 32 6.34 17.58 -0.33
N PHE A 33 5.29 16.81 -0.59
CA PHE A 33 4.01 17.33 -1.04
C PHE A 33 3.33 18.22 0.00
N SER A 34 3.48 17.91 1.29
CA SER A 34 2.91 18.70 2.39
C SER A 34 3.46 20.13 2.49
N ILE A 35 4.66 20.39 1.95
CA ILE A 35 5.26 21.73 1.87
C ILE A 35 4.34 22.68 1.09
N PHE A 36 3.69 22.20 0.03
CA PHE A 36 2.72 22.99 -0.73
C PHE A 36 1.60 23.53 0.18
N PHE A 37 1.05 22.68 1.06
CA PHE A 37 0.02 23.11 2.00
C PHE A 37 0.53 24.13 3.01
N TYR A 38 1.77 23.98 3.51
CA TYR A 38 2.36 24.99 4.39
C TYR A 38 2.49 26.34 3.69
N VAL A 39 3.00 26.35 2.45
CA VAL A 39 3.21 27.59 1.69
C VAL A 39 1.89 28.31 1.40
N VAL A 40 0.82 27.57 1.07
CA VAL A 40 -0.47 28.16 0.71
C VAL A 40 -1.29 28.57 1.94
N THR A 41 -1.23 27.78 3.01
CA THR A 41 -2.15 27.97 4.16
C THR A 41 -1.49 28.55 5.40
N HIS A 42 -0.16 28.48 5.49
CA HIS A 42 0.64 28.76 6.69
C HIS A 42 0.22 27.96 7.93
N LYS A 43 -0.48 26.82 7.74
CA LYS A 43 -0.96 25.97 8.84
C LYS A 43 -0.14 24.70 8.94
N ILE A 44 0.62 24.57 10.03
CA ILE A 44 1.37 23.34 10.30
C ILE A 44 0.45 22.12 10.49
N SER A 45 -0.78 22.32 10.97
CA SER A 45 -1.76 21.24 11.10
C SER A 45 -2.10 20.59 9.76
N TRP A 46 -2.08 21.35 8.66
CA TRP A 46 -2.35 20.82 7.32
C TRP A 46 -1.18 19.97 6.81
N VAL A 47 0.05 20.35 7.16
CA VAL A 47 1.24 19.53 6.88
C VAL A 47 1.10 18.18 7.57
N PHE A 48 0.82 18.19 8.88
CA PHE A 48 0.66 16.96 9.65
C PHE A 48 -0.48 16.08 9.13
N LEU A 49 -1.63 16.67 8.79
CA LEU A 49 -2.76 15.91 8.24
C LEU A 49 -2.44 15.31 6.86
N CYS A 50 -1.68 16.00 6.02
CA CYS A 50 -1.24 15.47 4.72
C CYS A 50 -0.30 14.27 4.88
N ILE A 51 0.71 14.39 5.74
CA ILE A 51 1.62 13.28 6.04
C ILE A 51 0.86 12.12 6.68
N LEU A 52 -0.02 12.42 7.64
CA LEU A 52 -0.86 11.43 8.30
C LEU A 52 -1.74 10.69 7.31
N GLY A 53 -2.37 11.39 6.36
CA GLY A 53 -3.16 10.76 5.30
C GLY A 53 -2.34 9.78 4.48
N GLY A 54 -1.15 10.19 4.03
CA GLY A 54 -0.26 9.33 3.26
C GLY A 54 0.22 8.07 3.99
N ILE A 55 0.27 8.08 5.33
CA ILE A 55 0.62 6.91 6.16
C ILE A 55 -0.62 6.10 6.54
N PHE A 56 -1.74 6.76 6.77
CA PHE A 56 -2.97 6.16 7.30
C PHE A 56 -3.57 5.14 6.33
N ILE A 57 -3.40 5.35 5.03
CA ILE A 57 -3.88 4.43 3.99
C ILE A 57 -3.29 3.02 4.16
N ASP A 58 -2.01 2.90 4.52
CA ASP A 58 -1.29 1.64 4.75
C ASP A 58 -1.80 0.81 5.92
N ILE A 59 -2.62 1.40 6.80
CA ILE A 59 -3.14 0.68 7.97
C ILE A 59 -4.03 -0.49 7.55
N ASP A 60 -4.67 -0.42 6.39
CA ASP A 60 -5.52 -1.51 5.91
C ASP A 60 -4.75 -2.82 5.61
N HIS A 61 -3.43 -2.77 5.40
CA HIS A 61 -2.59 -3.97 5.32
C HIS A 61 -2.58 -4.78 6.61
N PHE A 62 -2.78 -4.14 7.77
CA PHE A 62 -2.95 -4.88 9.02
C PHE A 62 -4.23 -5.72 8.99
N ILE A 63 -5.28 -5.27 8.31
CA ILE A 63 -6.53 -6.04 8.17
C ILE A 63 -6.23 -7.34 7.43
N ASP A 64 -5.60 -7.25 6.26
CA ASP A 64 -5.18 -8.42 5.47
C ASP A 64 -4.28 -9.36 6.29
N TYR A 65 -3.33 -8.79 7.05
CA TYR A 65 -2.47 -9.55 7.95
C TYR A 65 -3.27 -10.34 8.99
N PHE A 66 -4.15 -9.67 9.74
CA PHE A 66 -4.90 -10.28 10.83
C PHE A 66 -5.98 -11.24 10.32
N LEU A 67 -6.51 -11.05 9.11
CA LEU A 67 -7.40 -12.01 8.46
C LEU A 67 -6.68 -13.32 8.13
N TYR A 68 -5.41 -13.26 7.70
CA TYR A 68 -4.65 -14.46 7.36
C TYR A 68 -3.99 -15.14 8.56
N TYR A 69 -3.30 -14.39 9.43
CA TYR A 69 -2.53 -14.93 10.56
C TYR A 69 -3.29 -14.95 11.89
N GLY A 70 -4.52 -14.43 11.93
CA GLY A 70 -5.24 -14.20 13.19
C GLY A 70 -4.49 -13.19 14.07
N ARG A 71 -4.75 -13.19 15.38
CA ARG A 71 -4.21 -12.19 16.34
C ARG A 71 -2.70 -12.29 16.61
N ASN A 72 -2.00 -13.26 16.01
CA ASN A 72 -0.57 -13.47 16.26
C ASN A 72 0.27 -12.54 15.37
N PHE A 73 0.60 -11.36 15.88
CA PHE A 73 1.41 -10.40 15.14
C PHE A 73 2.89 -10.78 15.14
N ARG A 74 3.46 -10.90 13.94
CA ARG A 74 4.87 -11.18 13.68
C ARG A 74 5.38 -10.16 12.68
N LEU A 75 6.20 -9.22 13.14
CA LEU A 75 6.69 -8.11 12.33
C LEU A 75 7.35 -8.58 11.02
N GLY A 76 8.16 -9.65 11.07
CA GLY A 76 8.78 -10.20 9.86
C GLY A 76 7.74 -10.67 8.82
N HIS A 77 6.65 -11.31 9.25
CA HIS A 77 5.60 -11.75 8.32
C HIS A 77 4.88 -10.56 7.67
N PHE A 78 4.65 -9.51 8.45
CA PHE A 78 4.04 -8.27 7.96
C PHE A 78 4.95 -7.54 6.97
N CYS A 79 6.21 -7.26 7.35
CA CYS A 79 7.16 -6.56 6.49
C CYS A 79 7.50 -7.29 5.18
N TYR A 80 7.32 -8.62 5.14
CA TYR A 80 7.51 -9.43 3.93
C TYR A 80 6.21 -9.69 3.15
N CYS A 81 5.12 -9.02 3.52
CA CYS A 81 3.79 -9.16 2.93
C CYS A 81 3.31 -10.62 2.85
N ARG A 82 3.70 -11.48 3.80
CA ARG A 82 3.37 -12.92 3.73
C ARG A 82 1.88 -13.22 3.85
N TYR A 83 1.10 -12.24 4.29
CA TYR A 83 -0.37 -12.34 4.31
C TYR A 83 -0.99 -12.42 2.91
N LEU A 84 -0.26 -11.99 1.87
CA LEU A 84 -0.67 -12.17 0.48
C LEU A 84 -0.52 -13.62 0.00
N ASP A 85 0.16 -14.50 0.74
CA ASP A 85 0.21 -15.95 0.47
C ASP A 85 -1.18 -16.60 0.63
N SER A 86 -2.14 -15.89 1.22
CA SER A 86 -3.56 -16.26 1.24
C SER A 86 -4.23 -16.28 -0.14
N GLY A 87 -3.60 -15.64 -1.14
CA GLY A 87 -4.21 -15.40 -2.45
C GLY A 87 -5.29 -14.30 -2.45
N LYS A 88 -5.47 -13.59 -1.33
CA LYS A 88 -6.44 -12.51 -1.18
C LYS A 88 -5.77 -11.16 -0.89
N CYS A 89 -6.37 -10.07 -1.38
CA CYS A 89 -5.91 -8.71 -1.11
C CYS A 89 -7.11 -7.76 -0.94
N TYR A 90 -7.37 -7.33 0.30
CA TYR A 90 -8.59 -6.59 0.66
C TYR A 90 -8.38 -5.08 0.77
N ILE A 91 -7.24 -4.62 1.29
CA ILE A 91 -6.77 -3.21 1.37
C ILE A 91 -7.84 -2.15 1.04
N PHE A 92 -8.78 -1.93 1.96
CA PHE A 92 -9.99 -1.13 1.69
C PHE A 92 -9.72 0.36 1.49
N PHE A 93 -8.75 0.92 2.22
CA PHE A 93 -8.39 2.34 2.15
C PHE A 93 -7.62 2.65 0.87
N HIS A 94 -6.89 1.67 0.32
CA HIS A 94 -6.33 1.71 -1.03
C HIS A 94 -7.41 1.57 -2.10
N SER A 95 -8.40 2.47 -2.08
CA SER A 95 -9.41 2.52 -3.12
C SER A 95 -9.73 3.93 -3.59
N TRP A 96 -9.85 4.08 -4.91
CA TRP A 96 -10.26 5.34 -5.53
C TRP A 96 -11.66 5.76 -5.07
N GLU A 97 -12.55 4.81 -4.82
CA GLU A 97 -13.87 5.06 -4.26
C GLU A 97 -13.78 5.67 -2.86
N PHE A 98 -12.93 5.15 -1.98
CA PHE A 98 -12.73 5.72 -0.65
C PHE A 98 -12.12 7.12 -0.71
N ILE A 99 -11.11 7.34 -1.56
CA ILE A 99 -10.51 8.66 -1.76
C ILE A 99 -11.52 9.66 -2.31
N LEU A 100 -12.37 9.25 -3.24
CA LEU A 100 -13.45 10.09 -3.76
C LEU A 100 -14.42 10.49 -2.65
N LEU A 101 -14.82 9.56 -1.78
CA LEU A 101 -15.68 9.86 -0.64
C LEU A 101 -15.02 10.85 0.34
N LEU A 102 -13.71 10.73 0.57
CA LEU A 102 -12.97 11.71 1.39
C LEU A 102 -12.96 13.10 0.77
N TRP A 103 -12.74 13.22 -0.54
CA TRP A 103 -12.83 14.50 -1.25
C TRP A 103 -14.24 15.09 -1.23
N ILE A 104 -15.28 14.25 -1.36
CA ILE A 104 -16.67 14.69 -1.19
C ILE A 104 -16.87 15.23 0.24
N GLY A 105 -16.37 14.52 1.26
CA GLY A 105 -16.42 14.98 2.65
C GLY A 105 -15.66 16.30 2.86
N ALA A 106 -14.58 16.52 2.13
CA ALA A 106 -13.75 17.72 2.25
C ALA A 106 -14.47 19.02 1.82
N PHE A 107 -15.55 18.94 1.03
CA PHE A 107 -16.43 20.10 0.77
C PHE A 107 -17.15 20.59 2.04
N PHE A 108 -17.39 19.70 2.99
CA PHE A 108 -18.11 19.99 4.23
C PHE A 108 -17.17 20.16 5.42
N ILE A 109 -16.01 19.49 5.38
CA ILE A 109 -15.07 19.41 6.49
C ILE A 109 -13.66 19.75 5.99
N VAL A 110 -13.26 21.02 6.17
CA VAL A 110 -12.04 21.58 5.56
C VAL A 110 -10.77 20.82 5.95
N TRP A 111 -10.67 20.28 7.17
CA TRP A 111 -9.47 19.55 7.59
C TRP A 111 -9.30 18.20 6.88
N LEU A 112 -10.33 17.69 6.19
CA LEU A 112 -10.19 16.52 5.31
C LEU A 112 -9.41 16.82 4.03
N VAL A 113 -9.31 18.08 3.60
CA VAL A 113 -8.56 18.45 2.38
C VAL A 113 -7.11 17.95 2.41
N PRO A 114 -6.27 18.31 3.40
CA PRO A 114 -4.89 17.81 3.44
C PRO A 114 -4.83 16.30 3.63
N LEU A 115 -5.73 15.70 4.42
CA LEU A 115 -5.79 14.25 4.64
C LEU A 115 -6.07 13.50 3.33
N ALA A 116 -7.12 13.90 2.61
CA ALA A 116 -7.51 13.32 1.33
C ALA A 116 -6.41 13.49 0.29
N ALA A 117 -5.73 14.64 0.27
CA ALA A 117 -4.63 14.90 -0.64
C ALA A 117 -3.42 14.02 -0.36
N GLY A 118 -3.07 13.81 0.91
CA GLY A 118 -2.01 12.88 1.32
C GLY A 118 -2.30 11.44 0.88
N MET A 119 -3.53 10.96 1.13
CA MET A 119 -3.98 9.64 0.67
C MET A 119 -3.99 9.54 -0.86
N SER A 120 -4.37 10.62 -1.56
CA SER A 120 -4.40 10.65 -3.02
C SER A 120 -3.01 10.48 -3.61
N ILE A 121 -2.02 11.23 -3.12
CA ILE A 121 -0.64 11.11 -3.61
C ILE A 121 -0.07 9.72 -3.34
N HIS A 122 -0.36 9.14 -2.17
CA HIS A 122 0.01 7.76 -1.89
C HIS A 122 -0.57 6.82 -2.97
N LEU A 123 -1.90 6.84 -3.18
CA LEU A 123 -2.56 5.92 -4.10
C LEU A 123 -2.17 6.15 -5.57
N ILE A 124 -1.86 7.38 -5.97
CA ILE A 124 -1.36 7.70 -7.32
C ILE A 124 -0.06 6.95 -7.56
N VAL A 125 0.92 7.05 -6.65
CA VAL A 125 2.23 6.40 -6.82
C VAL A 125 2.10 4.89 -6.85
N ASP A 126 1.26 4.36 -5.99
CA ASP A 126 0.92 2.94 -5.96
C ASP A 126 0.32 2.47 -7.29
N GLN A 127 -0.66 3.21 -7.81
CA GLN A 127 -1.35 2.88 -9.05
C GLN A 127 -0.43 2.89 -10.27
N LEU A 128 0.63 3.71 -10.28
CA LEU A 128 1.64 3.71 -11.35
C LEU A 128 2.44 2.40 -11.41
N SER A 129 2.51 1.67 -10.29
CA SER A 129 3.26 0.41 -10.18
C SER A 129 2.37 -0.84 -10.30
N LYS A 130 1.06 -0.67 -10.47
CA LYS A 130 0.07 -1.76 -10.51
C LYS A 130 -0.82 -1.69 -11.75
N SER A 131 -1.45 -2.81 -12.10
CA SER A 131 -2.37 -2.83 -13.24
C SER A 131 -3.60 -1.93 -13.01
N GLY A 132 -4.12 -1.38 -14.09
CA GLY A 132 -5.00 -0.20 -14.06
C GLY A 132 -6.18 -0.25 -13.09
N LYS A 133 -6.90 -1.37 -12.97
CA LYS A 133 -8.12 -1.45 -12.12
C LYS A 133 -7.85 -1.96 -10.71
N PHE A 134 -6.60 -2.27 -10.35
CA PHE A 134 -6.26 -2.94 -9.10
C PHE A 134 -6.81 -2.21 -7.87
N TYR A 135 -6.66 -0.89 -7.79
CA TYR A 135 -7.12 -0.09 -6.66
C TYR A 135 -8.57 0.40 -6.76
N PHE A 136 -9.42 -0.20 -7.61
CA PHE A 136 -10.85 0.03 -7.55
C PHE A 136 -11.50 -1.01 -6.64
N LEU A 137 -12.13 -0.57 -5.56
CA LEU A 137 -12.75 -1.46 -4.58
C LEU A 137 -13.87 -2.29 -5.21
N LEU A 138 -14.70 -1.68 -6.07
CA LEU A 138 -15.79 -2.41 -6.74
C LEU A 138 -15.24 -3.47 -7.71
N PHE A 139 -14.12 -3.18 -8.37
CA PHE A 139 -13.44 -4.16 -9.21
C PHE A 139 -12.89 -5.32 -8.37
N ARG A 140 -12.26 -5.04 -7.22
CA ARG A 140 -11.76 -6.06 -6.30
C ARG A 140 -12.87 -6.91 -5.71
N TRP A 141 -13.97 -6.27 -5.30
CA TRP A 141 -15.17 -6.94 -4.82
C TRP A 141 -15.76 -7.91 -5.86
N ASN A 142 -15.94 -7.45 -7.10
CA ASN A 142 -16.48 -8.27 -8.18
C ASN A 142 -15.59 -9.48 -8.53
N ASN A 143 -14.29 -9.37 -8.28
CA ASN A 143 -13.32 -10.45 -8.44
C ASN A 143 -13.04 -11.21 -7.13
N GLN A 144 -13.87 -11.03 -6.11
CA GLN A 144 -13.77 -11.72 -4.81
C GLN A 144 -12.39 -11.57 -4.14
N PHE A 145 -11.75 -10.42 -4.35
CA PHE A 145 -10.43 -10.07 -3.83
C PHE A 145 -9.31 -11.05 -4.21
N ASP A 146 -9.50 -11.82 -5.29
CA ASP A 146 -8.59 -12.88 -5.73
C ASP A 146 -7.35 -12.31 -6.45
N LEU A 147 -6.19 -12.36 -5.81
CA LEU A 147 -4.93 -11.81 -6.32
C LEU A 147 -4.59 -12.32 -7.73
N ASP A 148 -4.92 -13.58 -8.05
CA ASP A 148 -4.65 -14.17 -9.37
C ASP A 148 -5.43 -13.47 -10.48
N LYS A 149 -6.63 -12.96 -10.16
CA LYS A 149 -7.48 -12.22 -11.10
C LYS A 149 -7.18 -10.73 -11.12
N LEU A 150 -6.73 -10.19 -9.98
CA LEU A 150 -6.48 -8.76 -9.81
C LEU A 150 -5.13 -8.34 -10.38
N GLU A 151 -4.09 -9.13 -10.15
CA GLU A 151 -2.72 -8.82 -10.56
C GLU A 151 -1.95 -10.13 -10.86
N PRO A 152 -2.20 -10.77 -12.03
CA PRO A 152 -1.65 -12.09 -12.35
C PRO A 152 -0.12 -12.16 -12.29
N SER A 153 0.55 -11.10 -12.75
CA SER A 153 2.01 -10.95 -12.71
C SER A 153 2.57 -11.04 -11.29
N TYR A 154 1.87 -10.44 -10.33
CA TYR A 154 2.24 -10.45 -8.92
C TYR A 154 1.99 -11.81 -8.28
N SER A 155 0.88 -12.48 -8.62
CA SER A 155 0.60 -13.85 -8.18
C SER A 155 1.67 -14.84 -8.62
N GLU A 156 2.11 -14.78 -9.88
CA GLU A 156 3.15 -15.67 -10.39
C GLU A 156 4.48 -15.50 -9.66
N MET A 157 4.86 -14.25 -9.33
CA MET A 157 6.05 -13.97 -8.52
C MET A 157 5.92 -14.53 -7.10
N ALA A 158 4.75 -14.37 -6.46
CA ALA A 158 4.49 -14.92 -5.13
C ALA A 158 4.57 -16.45 -5.10
N LYS A 159 3.99 -17.12 -6.11
CA LYS A 159 4.02 -18.59 -6.24
C LYS A 159 5.44 -19.13 -6.47
N LYS A 160 6.23 -18.51 -7.35
CA LYS A 160 7.65 -18.88 -7.55
C LYS A 160 8.49 -18.73 -6.28
N LYS A 161 8.19 -17.72 -5.46
CA LYS A 161 8.86 -17.47 -4.17
C LYS A 161 8.52 -18.52 -3.10
N LYS A 162 7.31 -19.10 -3.15
CA LYS A 162 6.92 -20.20 -2.26
C LYS A 162 7.69 -21.49 -2.62
N GLN A 163 7.74 -21.85 -3.90
CA GLN A 163 8.39 -23.07 -4.39
C GLN A 163 9.91 -23.12 -4.19
N THR A 164 10.58 -21.97 -4.08
CA THR A 164 12.05 -21.90 -3.90
C THR A 164 12.50 -21.96 -2.43
N ARG A 165 11.54 -21.95 -1.50
CA ARG A 165 11.74 -21.90 -0.03
C ARG A 165 11.31 -23.18 0.69
N GLU A 166 10.60 -24.07 0.01
CA GLU A 166 10.41 -25.48 0.40
C GLU A 166 11.59 -26.33 -0.08
#